data_AF-A0A8X6TBY9-F1
#
_entry.id   AF-A0A8X6TBY9-F1
#
_cell.length_a   1.000
_cell.length_b   1.000
_cell.length_c   1.000
_cell.angle_alpha   90.00
_cell.angle_beta   90.00
_cell.angle_gamma   90.00
#
_symmetry.space_group_name_H-M   'P 1'
#
loop_
_entity.id
_entity.type
_entity.pdbx_description
1 polymer ?
#
loop_
_entity_poly.entity_id
_entity_poly.type
_entity_poly.pdbx_seq_one_letter_code
_entity_poly.pdbx_strand_id
1 'polypeptide(L)'
;MLYGRRSTGPLLILKDSWTEDIPVPIGQLKSVTNYFNDLKIKLQFAAEKAGIASSTNQVNYAYYHNICIKYKSFEMRYKVIVLSSDSTHNMYVRCTSPCTIVEKRSATVI
;
A
#
# COMPACT_ATOMS: atom_id res chain seq x y z
N MET A 1 28.14 -1.20 -32.51
CA MET A 1 26.81 -1.12 -33.14
C MET A 1 26.29 -2.53 -33.37
N LEU A 2 25.25 -2.96 -32.66
CA LEU A 2 24.58 -4.25 -32.87
C LEU A 2 23.36 -4.00 -33.75
N TYR A 3 23.53 -4.08 -35.07
CA TYR A 3 22.43 -4.10 -36.04
C TYR A 3 21.75 -5.48 -35.96
N GLY A 4 20.47 -5.54 -35.60
CA GLY A 4 19.67 -6.76 -35.74
C GLY A 4 18.72 -7.13 -34.59
N ARG A 5 18.83 -6.51 -33.40
CA ARG A 5 17.81 -6.66 -32.35
C ARG A 5 16.94 -5.42 -32.29
N ARG A 6 15.64 -5.58 -32.61
CA ARG A 6 14.62 -4.55 -32.31
C ARG A 6 14.70 -4.30 -30.81
N SER A 7 15.04 -3.09 -30.39
CA SER A 7 15.10 -2.73 -28.98
C SER A 7 13.68 -2.80 -28.40
N THR A 8 13.37 -3.86 -27.66
CA THR A 8 12.09 -4.07 -27.01
C THR A 8 11.94 -3.12 -25.82
N GLY A 9 11.72 -1.84 -26.13
CA GLY A 9 11.28 -0.84 -25.16
C GLY A 9 9.78 -0.97 -24.89
N PRO A 10 9.29 -0.56 -23.71
CA PRO A 10 7.87 -0.63 -23.37
C PRO A 10 6.97 0.14 -24.36
N LEU A 11 7.47 1.23 -24.95
CA LEU A 11 6.75 2.01 -25.97
C LEU A 11 6.62 1.27 -27.31
N LEU A 12 7.61 0.47 -27.69
CA LEU A 12 7.56 -0.35 -28.90
C LEU A 12 6.55 -1.50 -28.73
N ILE A 13 6.52 -2.12 -27.55
CA ILE A 13 5.51 -3.13 -27.19
C ILE A 13 4.10 -2.54 -27.23
N LEU A 14 3.92 -1.31 -26.71
CA LEU A 14 2.63 -0.63 -26.75
C LEU A 14 2.19 -0.33 -28.19
N LYS A 15 3.11 0.20 -29.02
CA LYS A 15 2.85 0.45 -30.43
C LYS A 15 2.40 -0.82 -31.15
N ASP A 16 3.17 -1.89 -31.01
CA ASP A 16 2.93 -3.17 -31.70
C ASP A 16 1.62 -3.84 -31.21
N SER A 17 1.23 -3.65 -29.93
CA SER A 17 -0.04 -4.11 -29.38
C SER A 17 -1.25 -3.32 -29.88
N TRP A 18 -1.09 -2.04 -30.21
CA TRP A 18 -2.17 -1.19 -30.72
C TRP A 18 -2.30 -1.24 -32.25
N THR A 19 -1.21 -1.54 -32.97
CA THR A 19 -1.23 -1.73 -34.43
C THR A 19 -1.58 -3.15 -34.86
N GLU A 20 -2.02 -4.02 -33.94
CA GLU A 20 -2.37 -5.43 -34.18
C GLU A 20 -1.22 -6.27 -34.81
N ASP A 21 0.01 -5.77 -34.79
CA ASP A 21 1.21 -6.45 -35.33
C ASP A 21 1.68 -7.63 -34.47
N ILE A 22 1.04 -7.85 -33.32
CA ILE A 22 1.22 -9.07 -32.54
C ILE A 22 0.25 -10.10 -33.12
N PRO A 23 0.74 -11.11 -33.87
CA PRO A 23 -0.14 -12.18 -34.31
C PRO A 23 -0.72 -12.84 -33.07
N VAL A 24 -2.01 -12.63 -32.81
CA VAL A 24 -2.74 -13.43 -31.84
C VAL A 24 -2.55 -14.88 -32.29
N PRO A 25 -1.95 -15.76 -31.48
CA PRO A 25 -1.66 -17.11 -31.92
C PRO A 25 -2.98 -17.76 -32.34
N ILE A 26 -3.11 -18.00 -33.65
CA ILE A 26 -4.36 -18.38 -34.33
C ILE A 26 -4.87 -19.75 -33.82
N GLY A 27 -4.05 -20.51 -33.10
CA GLY A 27 -4.43 -21.76 -32.40
C GLY A 27 -4.82 -21.60 -30.92
N GLN A 28 -4.89 -20.37 -30.39
CA GLN A 28 -5.12 -20.10 -28.96
C GLN A 28 -6.36 -19.25 -28.69
N LEU A 29 -7.21 -19.03 -29.70
CA LEU A 29 -8.57 -18.51 -29.50
C LEU A 29 -9.40 -19.58 -28.79
N LYS A 30 -9.27 -19.62 -27.46
CA LYS A 30 -10.26 -20.26 -26.61
C LYS A 30 -11.62 -19.67 -26.96
N SER A 31 -12.66 -20.51 -26.99
CA SER A 31 -14.04 -20.01 -26.97
C SER A 31 -14.14 -18.89 -25.94
N VAL A 32 -14.84 -17.81 -26.28
CA VAL A 32 -15.01 -16.63 -25.42
C VAL A 32 -15.41 -17.04 -24.00
N THR A 33 -16.25 -18.08 -23.87
CA THR A 33 -16.67 -18.68 -22.59
C THR A 33 -15.50 -19.27 -21.79
N ASN A 34 -14.60 -20.02 -22.44
CA ASN A 34 -13.44 -20.63 -21.81
C ASN A 34 -12.42 -19.57 -21.37
N TYR A 35 -12.25 -18.52 -22.17
CA TYR A 35 -11.40 -17.39 -21.78
C TYR A 35 -11.91 -16.70 -20.51
N PHE A 36 -13.22 -16.41 -20.43
CA PHE A 36 -13.80 -15.76 -19.25
C PHE A 36 -13.74 -16.65 -18.00
N ASN A 37 -13.93 -17.96 -18.15
CA ASN A 37 -13.79 -18.90 -17.04
C ASN A 37 -12.35 -18.93 -16.51
N ASP A 38 -11.36 -19.02 -17.41
CA ASP A 38 -9.94 -18.96 -17.03
C ASP A 38 -9.57 -17.64 -16.37
N LEU A 39 -10.10 -16.52 -16.90
CA LEU A 39 -9.87 -15.19 -16.34
C LEU A 39 -10.43 -15.10 -14.92
N LYS A 40 -11.65 -15.60 -14.69
CA LYS A 40 -12.27 -15.64 -13.37
C LYS A 40 -11.42 -16.42 -12.37
N ILE A 41 -10.93 -17.61 -12.76
CA ILE A 41 -10.06 -18.44 -11.91
C ILE A 41 -8.76 -17.71 -11.58
N LYS A 42 -8.12 -17.10 -12.58
CA LYS A 42 -6.87 -16.34 -12.39
C LYS A 42 -7.07 -15.15 -11.45
N LEU A 43 -8.17 -14.41 -11.60
CA LEU A 43 -8.48 -13.27 -10.73
C LEU A 43 -8.78 -13.72 -9.31
N GLN A 44 -9.53 -14.81 -9.12
CA GLN A 44 -9.80 -15.37 -7.79
C GLN A 44 -8.51 -15.78 -7.08
N PHE A 45 -7.61 -16.47 -7.79
CA PHE A 45 -6.31 -16.85 -7.27
C PHE A 45 -5.42 -15.64 -6.95
N ALA A 46 -5.45 -14.60 -7.78
CA ALA A 46 -4.73 -13.36 -7.52
C ALA A 46 -5.27 -12.63 -6.28
N ALA A 47 -6.59 -12.60 -6.10
CA ALA A 47 -7.23 -12.00 -4.93
C ALA A 47 -6.86 -12.74 -3.63
N GLU A 48 -6.84 -14.07 -3.65
CA GLU A 48 -6.42 -14.89 -2.52
C GLU A 48 -4.96 -14.59 -2.13
N LYS A 49 -4.05 -14.60 -3.11
CA LYS A 49 -2.64 -14.25 -2.89
C LYS A 49 -2.46 -12.83 -2.36
N ALA A 50 -3.20 -11.87 -2.90
CA ALA A 50 -3.17 -10.49 -2.43
C ALA A 50 -3.66 -10.38 -0.98
N GLY A 51 -4.70 -11.12 -0.60
CA GLY A 51 -5.19 -11.18 0.78
C GLY A 51 -4.15 -11.71 1.76
N ILE A 52 -3.47 -12.81 1.41
CA ILE A 52 -2.38 -13.36 2.23
C ILE A 52 -1.25 -12.34 2.39
N ALA A 53 -0.77 -11.78 1.28
CA ALA A 53 0.31 -10.79 1.29
C ALA A 53 -0.08 -9.53 2.08
N SER A 54 -1.32 -9.06 1.94
CA SER A 54 -1.83 -7.90 2.68
C SER A 54 -1.83 -8.15 4.18
N SER A 55 -2.28 -9.33 4.62
CA SER A 55 -2.29 -9.71 6.04
C SER A 55 -0.86 -9.76 6.61
N THR A 56 0.06 -10.42 5.91
CA THR A 56 1.49 -10.46 6.31
C THR A 56 2.10 -9.07 6.38
N ASN A 57 1.85 -8.23 5.37
CA ASN A 57 2.37 -6.87 5.34
C ASN A 57 1.77 -5.98 6.44
N GLN A 58 0.50 -6.17 6.79
CA GLN A 58 -0.13 -5.45 7.88
C GLN A 58 0.52 -5.79 9.23
N VAL A 59 0.79 -7.08 9.48
CA VAL A 59 1.49 -7.52 10.69
C VAL A 59 2.91 -6.94 10.74
N ASN A 60 3.64 -7.01 9.63
CA ASN A 60 5.00 -6.46 9.54
C ASN A 60 5.00 -4.94 9.76
N TYR A 61 4.06 -4.23 9.14
CA TYR A 61 3.92 -2.78 9.32
C TYR A 61 3.68 -2.41 10.78
N ALA A 62 2.73 -3.10 11.43
CA ALA A 62 2.45 -2.93 12.85
C ALA A 62 3.69 -3.24 13.70
N TYR A 63 4.40 -4.33 13.40
CA TYR A 63 5.65 -4.67 14.07
C TYR A 63 6.67 -3.53 13.95
N TYR A 64 7.03 -3.10 12.73
CA TYR A 64 8.01 -2.03 12.51
C TYR A 64 7.65 -0.72 13.21
N HIS A 65 6.38 -0.31 13.17
CA HIS A 65 5.94 0.89 13.87
C HIS A 65 6.00 0.73 15.39
N ASN A 66 5.71 -0.46 15.91
CA ASN A 66 5.69 -0.72 17.35
C ASN A 66 7.07 -1.02 17.95
N ILE A 67 8.08 -1.42 17.17
CA ILE A 67 9.45 -1.72 17.66
C ILE A 67 10.01 -0.59 18.53
N CYS A 68 9.80 0.66 18.14
CA CYS A 68 10.34 1.82 18.84
C CYS A 68 9.36 2.47 19.83
N ILE A 69 8.14 1.94 19.97
CA ILE A 69 7.15 2.48 20.89
C ILE A 69 7.49 2.01 22.31
N LYS A 70 8.17 2.87 23.06
CA LYS A 70 8.24 2.72 24.52
C LYS A 70 6.84 2.96 25.08
N TYR A 71 6.39 2.08 25.97
CA TYR A 71 5.16 2.30 26.72
C TYR A 71 5.29 3.61 27.50
N LYS A 72 4.53 4.63 27.08
CA LYS A 72 4.52 5.95 27.72
C LYS A 72 3.32 6.02 28.64
N SER A 73 3.54 5.86 29.94
CA SER A 73 2.59 6.27 30.95
C SER A 73 2.85 7.72 31.32
N PHE A 74 1.79 8.49 31.48
CA PHE A 74 1.85 9.84 32.01
C PHE A 74 1.05 9.91 33.30
N GLU A 75 1.67 10.48 34.33
CA GLU A 75 1.04 10.74 35.62
C GLU A 75 0.65 12.21 35.74
N MET A 76 -0.24 12.50 36.69
CA MET A 76 -0.60 13.87 37.02
C MET A 76 0.65 14.66 37.41
N ARG A 77 0.65 15.96 37.09
CA ARG A 77 1.76 16.90 37.40
C ARG A 77 3.04 16.71 36.58
N TYR A 78 3.10 15.74 35.67
CA TYR A 78 4.22 15.67 34.72
C TYR A 78 4.17 16.82 33.72
N LYS A 79 5.35 17.37 33.40
CA LYS A 79 5.52 18.36 32.34
C LYS A 79 5.76 17.64 31.02
N VAL A 80 4.91 17.92 30.05
CA VAL A 80 4.94 17.30 28.71
C VAL A 80 4.91 18.36 27.63
N ILE A 81 5.52 18.04 26.49
CA ILE A 81 5.44 18.88 25.29
C ILE A 81 4.27 18.36 24.46
N VAL A 82 3.38 19.27 24.06
CA VAL A 82 2.22 18.92 23.23
C VAL A 82 2.50 19.33 21.79
N LEU A 83 2.38 18.35 20.90
CA LEU A 83 2.48 18.53 19.46
C LEU A 83 1.06 18.59 18.90
N SER A 84 0.63 19.77 18.48
CA SER A 84 -0.70 20.01 17.90
C SER A 84 -0.57 20.28 16.41
N SER A 85 -1.37 19.59 15.60
CA SER A 85 -1.43 19.84 14.16
C SER A 85 -2.41 20.98 13.87
N ASP A 86 -1.90 22.10 13.36
CA ASP A 86 -2.75 23.21 12.89
C ASP A 86 -3.27 22.97 11.45
N SER A 87 -2.74 21.95 10.76
CA SER A 87 -3.01 21.62 9.36
C SER A 87 -3.18 20.11 9.17
N THR A 88 -3.82 19.71 8.06
CA THR A 88 -3.93 18.31 7.61
C THR A 88 -2.59 17.73 7.16
N HIS A 89 -1.57 18.56 6.96
CA HIS A 89 -0.24 18.12 6.54
C HIS A 89 0.69 17.90 7.74
N ASN A 90 1.22 16.69 7.87
CA ASN A 90 2.07 16.23 8.99
C ASN A 90 3.35 17.06 9.22
N MET A 91 3.76 17.93 8.29
CA MET A 91 4.99 18.71 8.43
C MET A 91 4.83 20.00 9.26
N TYR A 92 3.61 20.51 9.41
CA TYR A 92 3.35 21.75 10.15
C TYR A 92 2.73 21.43 11.51
N VAL A 93 3.59 21.05 12.45
CA VAL A 93 3.19 20.73 13.82
C VAL A 93 3.63 21.85 14.75
N ARG A 94 2.67 22.45 15.46
CA ARG A 94 2.94 23.44 16.48
C ARG A 94 3.36 22.74 17.77
N CYS A 95 4.57 23.06 18.21
CA CYS A 95 5.09 22.63 19.50
C CYS A 95 4.64 23.62 20.58
N THR A 96 3.77 23.18 21.48
CA THR A 96 3.37 23.96 22.65
C THR A 96 4.38 23.74 23.77
N SER A 97 4.76 24.82 24.45
CA SER A 97 5.68 24.84 25.59
C SER A 97 5.29 23.82 26.69
N PRO A 98 6.16 23.53 27.67
CA PRO A 98 5.91 22.48 28.66
C PRO A 98 4.57 22.68 29.38
N CYS A 99 3.61 21.81 29.09
CA CYS A 99 2.28 21.78 29.69
C CYS A 99 2.27 20.79 30.86
N THR A 100 1.52 21.10 31.90
CA THR A 100 1.34 20.20 33.04
C THR A 100 0.07 19.40 32.87
N ILE A 101 0.12 18.09 33.09
CA ILE A 101 -1.06 17.23 33.05
C ILE A 101 -1.92 17.49 34.28
N VAL A 102 -3.13 18.02 34.06
CA VAL A 102 -4.10 18.37 35.11
C VAL A 102 -4.98 17.17 35.46
N GLU A 103 -5.47 16.45 34.46
CA GLU A 103 -6.42 15.36 34.63
C GLU A 103 -6.15 14.26 33.61
N LYS A 104 -6.34 12.99 34.02
CA LYS A 104 -6.26 11.83 33.13
C LYS A 104 -7.67 11.27 32.95
N ARG A 105 -8.29 11.51 31.80
CA ARG A 105 -9.57 10.90 31.45
C ARG A 105 -9.36 9.45 31.05
N SER A 106 -9.93 8.50 31.79
CA SER A 106 -10.05 7.12 31.31
C SER A 106 -11.07 7.12 30.17
N ALA A 107 -10.68 6.63 29.00
CA ALA A 107 -11.61 6.48 27.89
C ALA A 107 -12.68 5.44 28.27
N THR A 108 -13.88 5.91 28.59
CA THR A 108 -15.08 5.05 28.64
C THR A 108 -15.41 4.69 27.20
N VAL A 109 -15.14 3.43 26.83
CA VAL A 109 -15.54 2.86 25.55
C VAL A 109 -17.06 2.78 25.54
N ILE A 110 -17.70 3.50 24.61
CA ILE A 110 -19.13 3.36 24.26
C ILE A 110 -19.21 2.39 23.10
#